data_AF-A0AAW2VXX2-F1
#
_entry.id   AF-A0AAW2VXX2-F1
#
_cell.length_a   1.000
_cell.length_b   1.000
_cell.length_c   1.000
_cell.angle_alpha   90.00
_cell.angle_beta   90.00
_cell.angle_gamma   90.00
#
_symmetry.space_group_name_H-M   'P 1'
#
loop_
_entity.id
_entity.type
_entity.pdbx_description
1 polymer ?
#
loop_
_entity_poly.entity_id
_entity_poly.type
_entity_poly.pdbx_seq_one_letter_code
_entity_poly.pdbx_strand_id
1 'polypeptide(L)'
;MYKKNQKRNIAVWQEFEDGVRKFINWAKNQHAHMNYDKIKCPCRKSKNRKFKTADKVMYDICMKGFVDGYYNWTAHGEAQVLENYDDQLAPICSEMPVAPDMRTQWGDLF
;
A
#
# COMPACT_ATOMS: atom_id res chain seq x y z
N MET A 1 24.44 21.56 -8.01
CA MET A 1 23.83 21.86 -6.69
C MET A 1 22.87 20.73 -6.34
N TYR A 2 23.27 19.79 -5.48
CA TYR A 2 22.35 18.77 -4.98
C TYR A 2 22.39 18.78 -3.46
N LYS A 3 21.49 19.57 -2.87
CA LYS A 3 21.20 19.54 -1.43
C LYS A 3 19.74 19.13 -1.26
N LYS A 4 19.52 17.86 -0.93
CA LYS A 4 18.43 17.45 -0.04
C LYS A 4 18.96 16.34 0.86
N ASN A 5 19.88 16.74 1.74
CA ASN A 5 20.18 15.96 2.94
C ASN A 5 19.17 16.39 4.01
N GLN A 6 17.88 16.13 3.77
CA GLN A 6 16.92 16.11 4.87
C GLN A 6 17.29 14.87 5.66
N LYS A 7 17.82 15.06 6.88
CA LYS A 7 18.10 13.96 7.82
C LYS A 7 16.90 13.02 7.78
N ARG A 8 17.05 11.83 7.20
CA ARG A 8 15.98 10.82 7.24
C ARG A 8 15.71 10.60 8.71
N ASN A 9 14.54 11.00 9.19
CA ASN A 9 14.11 10.63 10.51
C ASN A 9 14.03 9.10 10.50
N ILE A 10 14.94 8.45 11.22
CA ILE A 10 15.15 7.00 11.18
C ILE A 10 13.86 6.29 11.59
N ALA A 11 13.13 6.83 12.57
CA ALA A 11 11.86 6.27 13.01
C ALA A 11 10.79 6.34 11.90
N VAL A 12 10.66 7.49 11.24
CA VAL A 12 9.73 7.68 10.10
C VAL A 12 10.06 6.72 8.95
N TRP A 13 11.34 6.49 8.67
CA TRP A 13 11.76 5.57 7.62
C TRP A 13 11.51 4.10 7.99
N GLN A 14 11.68 3.73 9.26
CA GLN A 14 11.38 2.39 9.76
C GLN A 14 9.88 2.07 9.70
N GLU A 15 9.04 3.01 10.16
CA GLU A 15 7.57 2.83 10.08
C GLU A 15 7.09 2.72 8.63
N PHE A 16 7.70 3.50 7.72
CA PHE A 16 7.44 3.37 6.30
C PHE A 16 7.84 1.98 5.78
N GLU A 17 9.05 1.52 6.08
CA GLU A 17 9.54 0.20 5.66
C GLU A 17 8.63 -0.94 6.16
N ASP A 18 8.21 -0.88 7.42
CA ASP A 18 7.30 -1.85 8.03
C ASP A 18 5.92 -1.83 7.37
N GLY A 19 5.40 -0.64 7.03
CA GLY A 19 4.18 -0.48 6.25
C GLY A 19 4.25 -1.14 4.88
N VAL A 20 5.36 -0.94 4.15
CA VAL A 20 5.57 -1.59 2.84
C VAL A 20 5.67 -3.11 2.99
N ARG A 21 6.35 -3.61 4.03
CA ARG A 21 6.45 -5.04 4.30
C ARG A 21 5.08 -5.66 4.59
N LYS A 22 4.25 -5.00 5.39
CA LYS A 22 2.86 -5.41 5.65
C LYS A 22 2.05 -5.46 4.36
N PHE A 23 2.13 -4.42 3.53
CA PHE A 23 1.49 -4.40 2.21
C PHE A 23 1.91 -5.58 1.33
N ILE A 24 3.21 -5.85 1.20
CA ILE A 24 3.72 -6.95 0.38
C ILE A 24 3.22 -8.30 0.89
N ASN A 25 3.27 -8.52 2.21
CA ASN A 25 2.79 -9.77 2.81
C ASN A 25 1.30 -9.97 2.56
N TRP A 26 0.49 -8.92 2.72
CA TRP A 26 -0.93 -8.99 2.44
C TRP A 26 -1.18 -9.27 0.96
N ALA A 27 -0.53 -8.54 0.04
CA ALA A 27 -0.68 -8.72 -1.40
C ALA A 27 -0.29 -10.14 -1.87
N LYS A 28 0.67 -10.78 -1.20
CA LYS A 28 1.06 -12.17 -1.48
C LYS A 28 0.03 -13.22 -1.06
N ASN A 29 -0.89 -12.88 -0.16
CA ASN A 29 -1.99 -13.76 0.24
C ASN A 29 -3.23 -13.58 -0.65
N GLN A 30 -3.23 -12.58 -1.54
CA GLN A 30 -4.35 -12.30 -2.43
C GLN A 30 -4.15 -12.99 -3.77
N HIS A 31 -4.19 -14.33 -3.78
CA HIS A 31 -3.88 -15.15 -4.95
C HIS A 31 -4.67 -14.77 -6.21
N ALA A 32 -5.93 -14.34 -6.07
CA ALA A 32 -6.77 -13.86 -7.18
C ALA A 32 -6.23 -12.59 -7.87
N HIS A 33 -5.38 -11.83 -7.19
CA HIS A 33 -4.79 -10.57 -7.67
C HIS A 33 -3.30 -10.69 -7.98
N MET A 34 -2.73 -11.89 -7.90
CA MET A 34 -1.33 -12.18 -8.21
C MET A 34 -1.16 -12.72 -9.62
N ASN A 35 0.07 -12.65 -10.11
CA ASN A 35 0.52 -13.33 -11.33
C ASN A 35 1.71 -14.21 -10.97
N TYR A 36 1.44 -15.50 -10.71
CA TYR A 36 2.38 -16.44 -10.09
C TYR A 36 2.92 -15.90 -8.75
N ASP A 37 4.20 -15.55 -8.70
CA ASP A 37 4.93 -15.04 -7.54
C ASP A 37 4.98 -13.49 -7.52
N LYS A 38 4.29 -12.83 -8.45
CA LYS A 38 4.36 -11.38 -8.65
C LYS A 38 3.08 -10.69 -8.23
N ILE A 39 3.25 -9.51 -7.65
CA ILE A 39 2.15 -8.61 -7.25
C ILE A 39 2.19 -7.34 -8.12
N LYS A 40 1.07 -6.62 -8.21
CA LYS A 40 1.07 -5.33 -8.92
C LYS A 40 1.95 -4.34 -8.16
N CYS A 41 2.68 -3.52 -8.91
CA CYS A 41 3.58 -2.54 -8.30
C CYS A 41 2.85 -1.20 -8.13
N PRO A 42 2.59 -0.74 -6.90
CA PRO A 42 1.90 0.53 -6.64
C PRO A 42 2.84 1.74 -6.72
N CYS A 43 4.09 1.59 -7.18
CA CYS A 43 5.00 2.74 -7.27
C CYS A 43 4.54 3.76 -8.32
N ARG A 44 4.95 5.02 -8.17
CA ARG A 44 4.58 6.13 -9.08
C ARG A 44 4.81 5.84 -10.57
N LYS A 45 5.81 5.04 -10.90
CA LYS A 45 6.13 4.65 -12.29
C LYS A 45 5.22 3.54 -12.83
N SER A 46 4.85 2.59 -11.98
CA SER A 46 4.08 1.42 -12.41
C SER A 46 2.57 1.64 -12.27
N LYS A 47 2.12 2.46 -11.31
CA LYS A 47 0.72 2.83 -11.07
C LYS A 47 -0.22 1.61 -11.05
N ASN A 48 0.18 0.53 -10.39
CA ASN A 48 -0.54 -0.75 -10.33
C ASN A 48 -0.71 -1.49 -11.67
N ARG A 49 -0.02 -1.08 -12.75
CA ARG A 49 -0.17 -1.69 -14.09
C ARG A 49 0.81 -2.83 -14.38
N LYS A 50 1.89 -2.95 -13.59
CA LYS A 50 2.96 -3.94 -13.82
C LYS A 50 3.06 -4.91 -12.66
N PHE A 51 3.13 -6.20 -12.98
CA PHE A 51 3.46 -7.25 -12.02
C PHE A 51 4.98 -7.33 -11.81
N LYS A 52 5.41 -7.35 -10.55
CA LYS A 52 6.81 -7.46 -10.16
C LYS A 52 6.94 -8.37 -8.93
N THR A 53 8.12 -8.92 -8.74
CA THR A 53 8.45 -9.69 -7.53
C THR A 53 8.40 -8.79 -6.31
N ALA A 54 8.12 -9.37 -5.14
CA ALA A 54 8.05 -8.66 -3.86
C ALA A 54 9.27 -7.74 -3.64
N ASP A 55 10.49 -8.25 -3.86
CA ASP A 55 11.72 -7.48 -3.66
C ASP A 55 11.82 -6.27 -4.59
N LYS A 56 11.38 -6.42 -5.85
CA LYS A 56 11.34 -5.32 -6.81
C LYS A 56 10.29 -4.28 -6.43
N VAL A 57 9.15 -4.71 -5.89
CA VAL A 57 8.11 -3.81 -5.41
C VAL A 57 8.59 -3.02 -4.19
N MET A 58 9.23 -3.68 -3.23
CA MET A 58 9.88 -3.05 -2.07
C MET A 58 10.86 -1.97 -2.53
N TYR A 59 11.82 -2.35 -3.38
CA TYR A 59 12.82 -1.44 -3.91
C TYR A 59 12.20 -0.24 -4.63
N ASP A 60 11.22 -0.49 -5.51
CA ASP A 60 10.57 0.57 -6.26
C ASP A 60 9.78 1.54 -5.38
N ILE A 61 9.12 1.06 -4.34
CA ILE A 61 8.39 1.89 -3.39
C ILE A 61 9.36 2.71 -2.54
N CYS A 62 10.41 2.09 -2.00
CA CYS A 62 11.41 2.79 -1.20
C CYS A 62 12.17 3.88 -1.98
N MET A 63 12.37 3.68 -3.29
CA MET A 63 13.08 4.63 -4.14
C MET A 63 12.19 5.67 -4.82
N LYS A 64 10.95 5.33 -5.17
CA LYS A 64 10.07 6.18 -6.01
C LYS A 64 8.79 6.61 -5.31
N GLY A 65 8.50 6.06 -4.13
CA GLY A 65 7.25 6.27 -3.41
C GLY A 65 6.06 5.53 -4.03
N PHE A 66 4.97 5.54 -3.28
CA PHE A 66 3.65 5.07 -3.74
C PHE A 66 3.04 6.04 -4.74
N VAL A 67 2.13 5.51 -5.56
CA VAL A 67 1.23 6.34 -6.38
C VAL A 67 0.30 7.11 -5.45
N ASP A 68 0.16 8.40 -5.73
CA ASP A 68 -0.61 9.32 -4.89
C ASP A 68 -2.09 8.89 -4.83
N GLY A 69 -2.71 9.04 -3.65
CA GLY A 69 -4.10 8.67 -3.45
C GLY A 69 -4.37 7.16 -3.28
N TYR A 70 -3.33 6.31 -3.29
CA TYR A 70 -3.50 4.86 -3.21
C TYR A 70 -3.51 4.35 -1.76
N TYR A 71 -4.51 4.81 -1.01
CA TYR A 71 -4.72 4.46 0.39
C TYR A 71 -5.45 3.13 0.57
N ASN A 72 -6.31 2.76 -0.39
CA ASN A 72 -7.02 1.48 -0.41
C ASN A 72 -6.35 0.55 -1.44
N TRP A 73 -5.98 -0.67 -1.04
CA TRP A 73 -5.26 -1.65 -1.86
C TRP A 73 -6.17 -2.38 -2.85
N THR A 74 -7.00 -1.61 -3.55
CA THR A 74 -8.08 -2.05 -4.43
C THR A 74 -7.57 -2.84 -5.63
N ALA A 75 -6.36 -2.53 -6.12
CA ALA A 75 -5.74 -3.31 -7.19
C ALA A 75 -5.28 -4.70 -6.73
N HIS A 76 -5.26 -4.93 -5.42
CA HIS A 76 -4.77 -6.12 -4.75
C HIS A 76 -5.87 -6.84 -3.94
N GLY A 77 -7.14 -6.43 -4.04
CA GLY A 77 -8.28 -7.17 -3.48
C GLY A 77 -8.94 -6.57 -2.25
N GLU A 78 -8.50 -5.38 -1.80
CA GLU A 78 -9.15 -4.71 -0.70
C GLU A 78 -10.46 -4.10 -1.20
N ALA A 79 -11.53 -4.29 -0.42
CA ALA A 79 -12.82 -3.71 -0.74
C ALA A 79 -12.67 -2.18 -0.84
N GLN A 80 -13.33 -1.59 -1.84
CA GLN A 80 -13.50 -0.14 -1.85
C GLN A 80 -14.31 0.21 -0.59
N VAL A 81 -13.74 1.01 0.30
CA VAL A 81 -14.53 1.66 1.34
C VAL A 81 -15.43 2.64 0.58
N LEU A 82 -16.66 2.21 0.29
CA LEU A 82 -17.70 3.11 -0.19
C LEU A 82 -18.09 3.97 1.01
N GLU A 83 -17.44 5.12 1.15
CA GLU A 83 -17.94 6.18 2.02
C GLU A 83 -19.28 6.65 1.42
N ASN A 84 -20.38 6.06 1.91
CA ASN A 84 -21.79 6.42 1.73
C ASN A 84 -22.56 5.76 0.54
N TYR A 85 -23.23 4.64 0.83
CA TYR A 85 -24.63 4.42 0.43
C TYR A 85 -25.38 4.03 1.71
N ASP A 86 -26.49 4.70 1.96
CA ASP A 86 -27.34 4.56 3.14
C ASP A 86 -27.56 3.11 3.58
N ASP A 87 -27.74 2.96 4.90
CA ASP A 87 -28.34 1.83 5.63
C ASP A 87 -28.82 0.64 4.77
N GLN A 88 -28.32 -0.55 5.14
CA GLN A 88 -28.68 -1.88 4.61
C GLN A 88 -27.91 -2.30 3.35
N LEU A 89 -26.69 -2.80 3.56
CA LEU A 89 -26.20 -4.10 3.05
C LEU A 89 -24.69 -4.18 3.28
N ALA A 90 -24.28 -4.49 4.52
CA ALA A 90 -22.91 -4.93 4.78
C ALA A 90 -22.72 -6.34 4.21
N PRO A 91 -21.74 -6.60 3.31
CA PRO A 91 -21.29 -7.95 3.06
C PRO A 91 -20.58 -8.45 4.31
N ILE A 92 -21.12 -9.53 4.87
CA ILE A 92 -20.59 -10.23 6.01
C ILE A 92 -19.22 -10.81 5.63
N CYS A 93 -18.16 -10.18 6.12
CA CYS A 93 -16.91 -10.88 6.47
C CYS A 93 -16.56 -10.46 7.89
N SER A 94 -17.26 -11.06 8.84
CA SER A 94 -16.92 -11.03 10.25
C SER A 94 -15.49 -11.54 10.45
N GLU A 95 -14.66 -10.68 11.05
CA GLU A 95 -13.35 -10.95 11.66
C GLU A 95 -12.12 -11.03 10.73
N MET A 96 -11.60 -9.87 10.32
CA MET A 96 -10.15 -9.67 10.15
C MET A 96 -9.75 -8.27 10.61
N PRO A 97 -8.58 -8.11 11.27
CA PRO A 97 -8.22 -6.90 12.00
C PRO A 97 -8.15 -5.73 11.04
N VAL A 98 -8.84 -4.63 11.41
CA VAL A 98 -8.68 -3.33 10.79
C VAL A 98 -7.18 -3.05 10.70
N ALA A 99 -6.62 -3.12 9.50
CA ALA A 99 -5.27 -2.66 9.27
C ALA A 99 -5.24 -1.19 9.73
N PRO A 100 -4.27 -0.78 10.56
CA PRO A 100 -4.24 0.59 11.06
C PRO A 100 -4.29 1.54 9.88
N ASP A 101 -5.35 2.34 9.88
CA ASP A 101 -5.66 3.34 8.89
C ASP A 101 -4.42 4.22 8.66
N MET A 102 -3.80 4.08 7.48
CA MET A 102 -2.67 4.92 7.09
C MET A 102 -3.06 6.41 6.97
N ARG A 103 -4.36 6.73 6.91
CA ARG A 103 -4.90 8.10 6.83
C ARG A 103 -4.71 8.86 8.15
N THR A 104 -4.78 8.19 9.30
CA THR A 104 -4.60 8.85 10.60
C THR A 104 -3.13 8.99 11.01
N GLN A 105 -2.21 8.18 10.46
CA GLN A 105 -0.78 8.25 10.82
C GLN A 105 0.09 9.03 9.82
N TRP A 106 -0.37 9.24 8.58
CA TRP A 106 0.46 9.83 7.49
C TRP A 106 -0.20 10.98 6.72
N GLY A 107 -1.32 11.52 7.23
CA GLY A 107 -2.07 12.61 6.59
C GLY A 107 -1.28 13.92 6.40
N ASP A 108 -0.20 14.13 7.16
CA ASP A 108 0.55 15.40 7.19
C ASP A 108 1.98 15.31 6.59
N LEU A 109 2.34 14.21 5.91
CA LEU A 109 3.72 14.00 5.40
C LEU A 109 3.86 13.86 3.88
N PHE A 110 2.86 14.29 3.09
CA PHE A 110 2.96 14.45 1.64
C PHE A 110 2.57 15.84 1.17
#